data_AF-A0A091VPD2-F1
#
_entry.id   AF-A0A091VPD2-F1
#
_cell.length_a   1.000
_cell.length_b   1.000
_cell.length_c   1.000
_cell.angle_alpha   90.00
_cell.angle_beta   90.00
_cell.angle_gamma   90.00
#
_symmetry.space_group_name_H-M   'P 1'
#
loop_
_entity.id
_entity.type
_entity.pdbx_description
1 polymer ?
#
loop_
_entity_poly.entity_id
_entity_poly.type
_entity_poly.pdbx_seq_one_letter_code
_entity_poly.pdbx_strand_id
1 'polypeptide(L)'
;MDYLSKPGFLSVIAGVACGMCLGWGIRGRLLRQPRAGTTAAANNLGSEADVMGESGEFKMVLIVRNDLKMGKGKVAAQCSHAAVSAYKQVQRRNPELLKQWEYCGQPKVVLKAPDEETLIQLLADAKHLGLTVSLIQDAGRTQIAPGSQTVLGIGPGPADVIDKVSGHLKLF
;
A
#
# COMPACT_ATOMS: atom_id res chain seq x y z
N MET A 1 -29.97 -12.90 47.01
CA MET A 1 -28.67 -13.35 46.45
C MET A 1 -28.97 -14.67 45.76
N ASP A 2 -29.63 -14.69 44.60
CA ASP A 2 -30.28 -15.92 44.11
C ASP A 2 -30.25 -16.09 42.58
N TYR A 3 -29.10 -15.76 41.95
CA TYR A 3 -28.88 -16.03 40.52
C TYR A 3 -27.97 -17.25 40.25
N LEU A 4 -27.41 -17.86 41.29
CA LEU A 4 -26.38 -18.90 41.17
C LEU A 4 -26.88 -20.34 41.17
N SER A 5 -28.18 -20.59 41.34
CA SER A 5 -28.73 -21.94 41.58
C SER A 5 -29.58 -22.49 40.43
N LYS A 6 -29.43 -21.99 39.20
CA LYS A 6 -30.12 -22.58 38.03
C LYS A 6 -29.23 -23.63 37.36
N PRO A 7 -29.69 -24.89 37.23
CA PRO A 7 -28.87 -26.02 36.79
C PRO A 7 -28.30 -25.88 35.37
N GLY A 8 -28.90 -25.04 34.52
CA GLY A 8 -28.41 -24.75 33.16
C GLY A 8 -27.27 -23.73 33.07
N PHE A 9 -27.00 -22.94 34.11
CA PHE A 9 -25.95 -21.91 34.05
C PHE A 9 -24.58 -22.48 34.46
N LEU A 10 -24.57 -23.43 35.40
CA LEU A 10 -23.36 -24.13 35.84
C LEU A 10 -22.77 -25.04 34.74
N SER A 11 -23.62 -25.65 33.90
CA SER A 11 -23.17 -26.50 32.79
C SER A 11 -22.50 -25.70 31.66
N VAL A 12 -22.98 -24.47 31.38
CA VAL A 12 -22.38 -23.57 30.39
C VAL A 12 -21.01 -23.07 30.85
N ILE A 13 -20.88 -22.70 32.13
CA ILE A 13 -19.59 -22.26 32.70
C ILE A 13 -18.57 -23.41 32.71
N ALA A 14 -18.99 -24.62 33.10
CA ALA A 14 -18.12 -25.81 33.07
C ALA A 14 -17.66 -26.16 31.64
N GLY A 15 -18.55 -26.03 30.64
CA GLY A 15 -18.24 -26.27 29.23
C GLY A 15 -17.22 -25.27 28.65
N VAL A 16 -17.38 -23.97 28.95
CA VAL A 16 -16.46 -22.92 28.49
C VAL A 16 -15.08 -23.05 29.16
N ALA A 17 -15.04 -23.35 30.46
CA ALA A 17 -13.78 -23.53 31.18
C ALA A 17 -12.98 -24.74 30.66
N CYS A 18 -13.65 -25.86 30.36
CA CYS A 18 -12.99 -27.05 29.83
C CYS A 18 -12.46 -26.82 28.40
N GLY A 19 -13.21 -26.10 27.56
CA GLY A 19 -12.81 -25.73 26.20
C GLY A 19 -11.59 -24.79 26.15
N MET A 20 -11.50 -23.83 27.08
CA MET A 20 -10.34 -22.93 27.17
C MET A 20 -9.07 -23.65 27.68
N CYS A 21 -9.19 -24.56 28.64
CA CYS A 21 -8.05 -25.33 29.17
C CYS A 21 -7.47 -26.30 28.13
N LEU A 22 -8.33 -26.98 27.37
CA LEU A 22 -7.89 -27.88 26.27
C LEU A 22 -7.32 -27.07 25.09
N GLY A 23 -7.92 -25.93 24.75
CA GLY A 23 -7.44 -25.04 23.69
C GLY A 23 -6.07 -24.43 23.94
N TRP A 24 -5.75 -24.04 25.18
CA TRP A 24 -4.43 -23.53 25.55
C TRP A 24 -3.39 -24.65 25.74
N GLY A 25 -3.82 -25.83 26.22
CA GLY A 25 -2.94 -26.99 26.38
C GLY A 25 -2.46 -27.62 25.07
N ILE A 26 -3.28 -27.57 24.01
CA ILE A 26 -2.95 -28.11 22.68
C ILE A 26 -2.09 -27.11 21.88
N ARG A 27 -2.37 -25.80 22.00
CA ARG A 27 -1.59 -24.76 21.31
C ARG A 27 -0.16 -24.60 21.87
N GLY A 28 0.03 -24.88 23.16
CA GLY A 28 1.33 -24.82 23.83
C GLY A 28 2.27 -26.00 23.53
N ARG A 29 1.78 -27.12 22.99
CA ARG A 29 2.62 -28.31 22.68
C ARG A 29 3.02 -28.43 21.21
N LEU A 30 2.27 -27.87 20.26
CA LEU A 30 2.59 -28.00 18.82
C LEU A 30 3.47 -26.87 18.25
N LEU A 31 3.68 -25.77 18.99
CA LEU A 31 4.56 -24.68 18.57
C LEU A 31 5.72 -24.49 19.56
N ARG A 32 6.46 -25.56 19.82
CA ARG A 32 7.74 -25.49 20.52
C ARG A 32 8.85 -25.53 19.48
N GLN A 33 9.29 -24.36 19.01
CA GLN A 33 10.50 -24.26 18.19
C GLN A 33 11.74 -24.69 19.02
N PRO A 34 12.76 -25.30 18.38
CA PRO A 34 13.98 -25.70 19.08
C PRO A 34 14.81 -24.47 19.45
N ARG A 35 15.28 -24.45 20.69
CA ARG A 35 16.12 -23.41 21.27
C ARG A 35 17.57 -23.66 20.82
N ALA A 36 18.08 -22.90 19.86
CA ALA A 36 19.50 -22.88 19.52
C ALA A 36 20.26 -21.99 20.52
N GLY A 37 21.43 -22.48 20.97
CA GLY A 37 22.15 -22.02 22.14
C GLY A 37 22.73 -20.60 22.08
N THR A 38 22.85 -20.00 23.25
CA THR A 38 23.68 -18.83 23.52
C THR A 38 25.10 -19.28 23.87
N THR A 39 26.11 -18.73 23.19
CA THR A 39 27.17 -17.88 23.80
C THR A 39 28.25 -17.52 22.77
N ALA A 40 28.36 -16.22 22.49
CA ALA A 40 29.57 -15.43 22.20
C ALA A 40 29.08 -14.11 21.56
N ALA A 41 28.89 -13.06 22.34
CA ALA A 41 29.90 -12.08 22.74
C ALA A 41 29.97 -10.90 21.76
N ALA A 42 29.59 -9.75 22.33
CA ALA A 42 30.11 -8.41 22.08
C ALA A 42 29.91 -7.75 20.71
N ASN A 43 29.26 -6.59 20.82
CA ASN A 43 29.36 -5.42 19.95
C ASN A 43 28.76 -5.54 18.56
N ASN A 44 27.53 -5.03 18.43
CA ASN A 44 27.19 -4.11 17.34
C ASN A 44 25.90 -3.36 17.71
N LEU A 45 26.07 -2.19 18.33
CA LEU A 45 25.10 -1.11 18.20
C LEU A 45 25.28 -0.50 16.80
N GLY A 46 25.11 -1.33 15.78
CA GLY A 46 25.12 -0.95 14.38
C GLY A 46 23.74 -0.42 14.06
N SER A 47 23.64 0.90 14.02
CA SER A 47 22.67 1.68 13.26
C SER A 47 21.59 0.85 12.53
N GLU A 48 20.35 0.90 13.01
CA GLU A 48 19.19 0.42 12.23
C GLU A 48 19.08 1.11 10.86
N ALA A 49 19.83 2.21 10.62
CA ALA A 49 19.93 2.86 9.33
C ALA A 49 20.88 2.16 8.34
N ASP A 50 21.70 1.19 8.76
CA ASP A 50 22.68 0.51 7.88
C ASP A 50 22.12 -0.78 7.24
N VAL A 51 20.94 -1.24 7.67
CA VAL A 51 20.16 -2.28 6.98
C VAL A 51 19.39 -1.70 5.79
N MET A 52 19.46 -0.39 5.55
CA MET A 52 19.00 0.27 4.32
C MET A 52 20.02 0.11 3.17
N GLY A 53 20.67 -1.05 3.09
CA GLY A 53 21.58 -1.38 2.00
C GLY A 53 20.85 -1.32 0.66
N GLU A 54 21.38 -0.50 -0.26
CA GLU A 54 21.12 -0.51 -1.71
C GLU A 54 19.68 -0.29 -2.21
N SER A 55 18.70 -0.05 -1.35
CA SER A 55 17.32 0.24 -1.76
C SER A 55 17.15 1.75 -1.93
N GLY A 56 17.34 2.23 -3.16
CA GLY A 56 17.06 3.62 -3.53
C GLY A 56 15.64 4.05 -3.13
N GLU A 57 15.39 5.37 -3.05
CA GLU A 57 14.08 5.90 -2.67
C GLU A 57 12.95 5.32 -3.56
N PHE A 58 11.82 4.94 -2.95
CA PHE A 58 10.62 4.50 -3.69
C PHE A 58 9.54 5.56 -3.61
N LYS A 59 8.78 5.76 -4.70
CA LYS A 59 7.64 6.68 -4.70
C LYS A 59 6.52 6.24 -5.64
N MET A 60 5.40 6.92 -5.54
CA MET A 60 4.33 6.92 -6.52
C MET A 60 4.11 8.36 -6.99
N VAL A 61 3.85 8.56 -8.27
CA VAL A 61 3.43 9.86 -8.80
C VAL A 61 1.98 9.77 -9.30
N LEU A 62 1.23 10.85 -9.09
CA LEU A 62 -0.17 11.01 -9.48
C LEU A 62 -0.26 12.23 -10.40
N ILE A 63 -0.40 11.98 -11.69
CA ILE A 63 -0.31 13.00 -12.73
C ILE A 63 -1.73 13.40 -13.12
N VAL A 64 -2.10 14.64 -12.80
CA VAL A 64 -3.44 15.19 -12.97
C VAL A 64 -3.51 16.00 -14.26
N ARG A 65 -4.55 15.77 -15.07
CA ARG A 65 -4.84 16.64 -16.22
C ARG A 65 -5.32 18.03 -15.78
N ASN A 66 -4.60 19.05 -16.18
CA ASN A 66 -4.83 20.44 -15.77
C ASN A 66 -5.77 21.22 -16.72
N ASP A 67 -5.95 20.76 -17.95
CA ASP A 67 -6.93 21.31 -18.91
C ASP A 67 -8.38 21.09 -18.44
N LEU A 68 -8.62 19.99 -17.73
CA LEU A 68 -9.95 19.61 -17.21
C LEU A 68 -10.50 20.53 -16.10
N LYS A 69 -9.69 21.45 -15.57
CA LYS A 69 -10.04 22.41 -14.49
C LYS A 69 -10.83 21.78 -13.33
N MET A 70 -10.44 20.57 -12.94
CA MET A 70 -11.09 19.85 -11.84
C MET A 70 -10.98 20.63 -10.52
N GLY A 71 -12.09 20.74 -9.78
CA GLY A 71 -12.06 21.27 -8.42
C GLY A 71 -11.26 20.39 -7.47
N LYS A 72 -10.70 21.00 -6.40
CA LYS A 72 -9.80 20.34 -5.43
C LYS A 72 -10.33 19.00 -4.90
N GLY A 73 -11.61 18.94 -4.53
CA GLY A 73 -12.23 17.70 -4.04
C GLY A 73 -12.28 16.59 -5.08
N LYS A 74 -12.56 16.93 -6.34
CA LYS A 74 -12.54 15.95 -7.44
C LYS A 74 -11.12 15.46 -7.71
N VAL A 75 -10.13 16.35 -7.73
CA VAL A 75 -8.72 15.97 -7.88
C VAL A 75 -8.30 14.98 -6.79
N ALA A 76 -8.61 15.27 -5.53
CA ALA A 76 -8.31 14.38 -4.41
C ALA A 76 -8.95 13.00 -4.58
N ALA A 77 -10.22 12.94 -4.99
CA ALA A 77 -10.91 11.67 -5.24
C ALA A 77 -10.27 10.87 -6.39
N GLN A 78 -9.96 11.53 -7.52
CA GLN A 78 -9.35 10.87 -8.69
C GLN A 78 -7.93 10.38 -8.39
N CYS A 79 -7.13 11.17 -7.66
CA CYS A 79 -5.83 10.77 -7.14
C CYS A 79 -5.94 9.55 -6.21
N SER A 80 -6.94 9.52 -5.34
CA SER A 80 -7.19 8.39 -4.45
C SER A 80 -7.55 7.12 -5.22
N HIS A 81 -8.38 7.24 -6.28
CA HIS A 81 -8.68 6.11 -7.17
C HIS A 81 -7.43 5.56 -7.86
N ALA A 82 -6.58 6.44 -8.40
CA ALA A 82 -5.31 6.05 -9.03
C ALA A 82 -4.40 5.33 -8.03
N ALA A 83 -4.21 5.89 -6.84
CA ALA A 83 -3.35 5.32 -5.81
C ALA A 83 -3.83 3.93 -5.34
N VAL A 84 -5.12 3.77 -5.04
CA VAL A 84 -5.68 2.47 -4.61
C VAL A 84 -5.62 1.43 -5.72
N SER A 85 -5.87 1.84 -6.97
CA SER A 85 -5.76 0.95 -8.12
C SER A 85 -4.32 0.49 -8.35
N ALA A 86 -3.35 1.41 -8.30
CA ALA A 86 -1.93 1.10 -8.40
C ALA A 86 -1.46 0.18 -7.25
N TYR A 87 -1.83 0.49 -6.01
CA TYR A 87 -1.55 -0.35 -4.84
C TYR A 87 -2.03 -1.80 -5.06
N LYS A 88 -3.29 -1.99 -5.45
CA LYS A 88 -3.85 -3.33 -5.68
C LYS A 88 -3.14 -4.06 -6.83
N GLN A 89 -2.65 -3.36 -7.84
CA GLN A 89 -1.89 -3.97 -8.92
C GLN A 89 -0.53 -4.46 -8.43
N VAL A 90 0.22 -3.62 -7.72
CA VAL A 90 1.55 -3.98 -7.20
C VAL A 90 1.44 -5.06 -6.13
N GLN A 91 0.46 -4.98 -5.23
CA GLN A 91 0.22 -6.01 -4.21
C GLN A 91 0.09 -7.42 -4.81
N ARG A 92 -0.47 -7.55 -6.03
CA ARG A 92 -0.60 -8.85 -6.71
C ARG A 92 0.62 -9.24 -7.52
N ARG A 93 1.33 -8.27 -8.09
CA ARG A 93 2.42 -8.52 -9.06
C ARG A 93 3.79 -8.55 -8.41
N ASN A 94 4.04 -7.70 -7.43
CA ASN A 94 5.33 -7.55 -6.76
C ASN A 94 5.15 -7.07 -5.30
N PRO A 95 4.79 -7.98 -4.37
CA PRO A 95 4.62 -7.65 -2.95
C PRO A 95 5.87 -7.08 -2.27
N GLU A 96 7.07 -7.50 -2.68
CA GLU A 96 8.33 -7.00 -2.11
C GLU A 96 8.58 -5.55 -2.48
N LEU A 97 8.31 -5.15 -3.73
CA LEU A 97 8.36 -3.74 -4.14
C LEU A 97 7.36 -2.90 -3.36
N LEU A 98 6.16 -3.42 -3.12
CA LEU A 98 5.16 -2.72 -2.32
C LEU A 98 5.68 -2.46 -0.91
N LYS A 99 6.27 -3.48 -0.29
CA LYS A 99 6.85 -3.42 1.06
C LYS A 99 7.99 -2.39 1.14
N GLN A 100 8.85 -2.31 0.13
CA GLN A 100 9.89 -1.28 0.04
C GLN A 100 9.30 0.14 0.03
N TRP A 101 8.29 0.37 -0.80
CA TRP A 101 7.60 1.67 -0.83
C TRP A 101 6.89 2.00 0.49
N GLU A 102 6.27 1.01 1.14
CA GLU A 102 5.67 1.17 2.47
C GLU A 102 6.70 1.51 3.54
N TYR A 103 7.88 0.89 3.51
CA TYR A 103 9.00 1.24 4.40
C TYR A 103 9.53 2.66 4.18
N CYS A 104 9.46 3.19 2.95
CA CYS A 104 9.74 4.59 2.67
C CYS A 104 8.63 5.56 3.14
N GLY A 105 7.59 5.09 3.84
CA GLY A 105 6.46 5.91 4.26
C GLY A 105 5.45 6.16 3.13
N GLN A 106 5.43 5.28 2.11
CA GLN A 106 4.48 5.28 0.99
C GLN A 106 4.30 6.65 0.32
N PRO A 107 5.39 7.36 -0.06
CA PRO A 107 5.31 8.74 -0.55
C PRO A 107 4.58 8.81 -1.90
N LYS A 108 3.76 9.85 -2.04
CA LYS A 108 2.95 10.15 -3.22
C LYS A 108 3.16 11.60 -3.61
N VAL A 109 3.55 11.85 -4.85
CA VAL A 109 3.75 13.20 -5.38
C VAL A 109 2.70 13.50 -6.44
N VAL A 110 2.00 14.63 -6.31
CA VAL A 110 0.98 15.04 -7.27
C VAL A 110 1.57 16.02 -8.26
N LEU A 111 1.52 15.67 -9.54
CA LEU A 111 2.07 16.43 -10.67
C LEU A 111 0.94 16.84 -11.62
N LYS A 112 1.22 17.78 -12.53
CA LYS A 112 0.27 18.19 -13.56
C LYS A 112 0.77 17.91 -14.97
N ALA A 113 -0.12 17.35 -15.78
CA ALA A 113 0.01 17.27 -17.23
C ALA A 113 -0.89 18.35 -17.88
N PRO A 114 -0.47 18.98 -18.98
CA PRO A 114 -1.27 19.99 -19.66
C PRO A 114 -2.56 19.41 -20.26
N ASP A 115 -2.53 18.19 -20.79
CA ASP A 115 -3.61 17.60 -21.61
C ASP A 115 -3.60 16.05 -21.61
N GLU A 116 -4.54 15.45 -22.34
CA GLU A 116 -4.67 14.00 -22.51
C GLU A 116 -3.53 13.36 -23.29
N GLU A 117 -3.05 14.04 -24.33
CA GLU A 117 -1.98 13.53 -25.18
C GLU A 117 -0.70 13.32 -24.37
N THR A 118 -0.34 14.31 -23.55
CA THR A 118 0.78 14.19 -22.62
C THR A 118 0.56 13.05 -21.63
N LEU A 119 -0.67 12.90 -21.11
CA LEU A 119 -0.99 11.82 -20.17
C LEU A 119 -0.79 10.42 -20.79
N ILE A 120 -1.21 10.25 -22.05
CA ILE A 120 -1.05 9.00 -22.80
C ILE A 120 0.42 8.72 -23.13
N GLN A 121 1.19 9.74 -23.48
CA GLN A 121 2.63 9.59 -23.72
C GLN A 121 3.35 9.10 -22.45
N LEU A 122 3.10 9.75 -21.31
CA LEU A 122 3.68 9.36 -20.02
C LEU A 122 3.29 7.92 -19.62
N LEU A 123 2.06 7.50 -19.94
CA LEU A 123 1.60 6.13 -19.73
C LEU A 123 2.40 5.13 -20.57
N ALA A 124 2.64 5.44 -21.85
CA ALA A 124 3.43 4.59 -22.74
C ALA A 124 4.89 4.47 -22.25
N ASP A 125 5.51 5.60 -21.89
CA ASP A 125 6.88 5.65 -21.39
C ASP A 125 7.04 4.86 -20.09
N ALA A 126 6.10 5.01 -19.15
CA ALA A 126 6.10 4.25 -17.91
C ALA A 126 5.96 2.74 -18.14
N LYS A 127 5.07 2.33 -19.06
CA LYS A 127 4.93 0.91 -19.42
C LYS A 127 6.20 0.34 -20.04
N HIS A 128 6.89 1.11 -20.90
CA HIS A 128 8.15 0.68 -21.52
C HIS A 128 9.24 0.44 -20.46
N LEU A 129 9.29 1.28 -19.42
CA LEU A 129 10.20 1.08 -18.28
C LEU A 129 9.74 0.01 -17.29
N GLY A 130 8.65 -0.72 -17.57
CA GLY A 130 8.14 -1.78 -16.69
C GLY A 130 7.48 -1.27 -15.41
N LEU A 131 7.14 0.02 -15.32
CA LEU A 131 6.47 0.60 -14.16
C LEU A 131 4.99 0.21 -14.13
N THR A 132 4.45 0.05 -12.93
CA THR A 132 3.00 -0.10 -12.77
C THR A 132 2.30 1.21 -13.11
N VAL A 133 1.23 1.13 -13.90
CA VAL A 133 0.42 2.30 -14.29
C VAL A 133 -1.04 2.09 -13.93
N SER A 134 -1.72 3.18 -13.56
CA SER A 134 -3.15 3.20 -13.29
C SER A 134 -3.78 4.44 -13.92
N LEU A 135 -4.51 4.25 -15.00
CA LEU A 135 -5.22 5.33 -15.69
C LEU A 135 -6.66 5.38 -15.20
N ILE A 136 -7.07 6.52 -14.67
CA ILE A 136 -8.42 6.74 -14.16
C ILE A 136 -9.25 7.51 -15.17
N GLN A 137 -10.50 7.09 -15.31
CA GLN A 137 -11.50 7.76 -16.14
C GLN A 137 -12.64 8.27 -15.26
N ASP A 138 -13.16 9.45 -15.59
CA ASP A 138 -14.37 9.95 -14.94
C ASP A 138 -15.61 9.22 -15.49
N ALA A 139 -16.44 8.71 -14.58
CA ALA A 139 -17.67 8.00 -14.93
C ALA A 139 -18.82 8.93 -15.38
N GLY A 140 -18.55 10.22 -15.59
CA GLY A 140 -19.54 11.18 -16.09
C GLY A 140 -20.56 11.65 -15.04
N ARG A 141 -20.27 11.50 -13.75
CA ARG A 141 -21.12 12.01 -12.66
C ARG A 141 -20.87 13.49 -12.33
N THR A 142 -20.12 14.18 -13.18
CA THR A 142 -19.68 15.57 -12.97
C THR A 142 -19.63 16.34 -14.30
N GLN A 143 -19.19 17.59 -14.25
CA GLN A 143 -19.12 18.55 -15.38
C GLN A 143 -18.12 18.18 -16.51
N ILE A 144 -17.44 17.03 -16.43
CA ILE A 144 -16.47 16.56 -17.44
C ILE A 144 -17.14 15.51 -18.32
N ALA A 145 -16.81 15.50 -19.61
CA ALA A 145 -17.32 14.50 -20.54
C ALA A 145 -17.08 13.07 -20.00
N PRO A 146 -18.12 12.21 -19.96
CA PRO A 146 -17.97 10.82 -19.52
C PRO A 146 -16.85 10.11 -20.28
N GLY A 147 -16.06 9.29 -19.57
CA GLY A 147 -14.94 8.55 -20.16
C GLY A 147 -13.64 9.34 -20.29
N SER A 148 -13.64 10.65 -19.98
CA SER A 148 -12.41 11.45 -19.97
C SER A 148 -11.39 10.86 -19.01
N GLN A 149 -10.16 10.66 -19.49
CA GLN A 149 -9.04 10.26 -18.65
C GLN A 149 -8.65 11.45 -17.77
N THR A 150 -8.52 11.24 -16.45
CA THR A 150 -8.37 12.32 -15.47
C THR A 150 -7.00 12.32 -14.80
N VAL A 151 -6.57 11.17 -14.30
CA VAL A 151 -5.35 11.00 -13.52
C VAL A 151 -4.64 9.73 -13.95
N LEU A 152 -3.32 9.83 -14.13
CA LEU A 152 -2.42 8.70 -14.30
C LEU A 152 -1.60 8.51 -13.02
N GLY A 153 -1.75 7.36 -12.38
CA GLY A 153 -0.82 6.88 -11.35
C GLY A 153 0.33 6.12 -11.98
N ILE A 154 1.57 6.44 -11.62
CA ILE A 154 2.77 5.67 -11.98
C ILE A 154 3.45 5.22 -10.68
N GLY A 155 3.80 3.94 -10.63
CA GLY A 155 4.39 3.28 -9.48
C GLY A 155 3.36 2.58 -8.58
N PRO A 156 3.70 2.28 -7.31
CA PRO A 156 4.98 2.57 -6.69
C PRO A 156 6.17 1.92 -7.41
N GLY A 157 7.36 2.50 -7.25
CA GLY A 157 8.60 2.00 -7.86
C GLY A 157 9.81 2.85 -7.49
N PRO A 158 11.02 2.47 -7.95
CA PRO A 158 12.24 3.24 -7.72
C PRO A 158 12.09 4.69 -8.22
N ALA A 159 12.46 5.66 -7.40
CA ALA A 159 12.24 7.08 -7.65
C ALA A 159 13.01 7.56 -8.87
N ASP A 160 14.25 7.11 -9.05
CA ASP A 160 15.11 7.41 -10.20
C ASP A 160 14.48 6.94 -11.53
N VAL A 161 13.85 5.76 -11.54
CA VAL A 161 13.14 5.23 -12.72
C VAL A 161 11.86 6.02 -12.98
N ILE A 162 11.11 6.38 -11.93
CA ILE A 162 9.91 7.22 -12.05
C ILE A 162 10.24 8.63 -12.56
N ASP A 163 11.39 9.19 -12.17
CA ASP A 163 11.83 10.52 -12.58
C ASP A 163 12.25 10.59 -14.04
N LYS A 164 12.72 9.49 -14.64
CA LYS A 164 12.94 9.41 -16.09
C LYS A 164 11.67 9.71 -16.89
N VAL A 165 10.50 9.39 -16.34
CA VAL A 165 9.20 9.65 -16.98
C VAL A 165 8.64 11.01 -16.57
N SER A 166 8.71 11.35 -15.28
CA SER A 166 7.87 12.40 -14.70
C SER A 166 8.64 13.58 -14.10
N GLY A 167 9.97 13.52 -14.01
CA GLY A 167 10.78 14.51 -13.29
C GLY A 167 10.76 15.91 -13.90
N HIS A 168 10.36 16.03 -15.17
CA HIS A 168 10.22 17.31 -15.86
C HIS A 168 8.87 18.00 -15.59
N LEU A 169 7.87 17.27 -15.05
CA LEU A 169 6.55 17.81 -14.77
C LEU A 169 6.57 18.72 -13.55
N LYS A 170 5.63 19.67 -13.53
CA LYS A 170 5.45 20.58 -12.38
C LYS A 170 4.54 19.94 -11.34
N LEU A 171 4.74 20.33 -10.08
CA LEU A 171 3.79 20.04 -9.00
C LEU A 171 2.40 20.61 -9.36
N PHE A 172 1.34 19.88 -8.99
CA PHE A 172 -0.05 20.27 -9.27
C PHE A 172 -0.40 21.62 -8.64
#